data_AF-A0A2H0PEB1-F1
#
_entry.id   AF-A0A2H0PEB1-F1
#
_cell.length_a   1.000
_cell.length_b   1.000
_cell.length_c   1.000
_cell.angle_alpha   90.00
_cell.angle_beta   90.00
_cell.angle_gamma   90.00
#
_symmetry.space_group_name_H-M   'P 1'
#
loop_
_entity.id
_entity.type
_entity.pdbx_description
1 polymer ?
#
loop_
_entity_poly.entity_id
_entity_poly.type
_entity_poly.pdbx_seq_one_letter_code
_entity_poly.pdbx_strand_id
1 'polypeptide(L)'
;MNWKWPLVLIVLFISSAAFSADRIETLLQGRNAQLNECMAHLPARESIAWQDSRGRGTFPESCKREKLLRDDARDMQRYQKALYQLAKTAHLPSDQLTIAQEESQDIAIQMVEITRKLSDEFQMVHSSLINNMLVNFGVKKGGQCYQWVRGLLAGLPQKPYHVYERWWGGAHLHKILENNGLVWTVRGQPLKTGIVYDAWRGNGDPWWRLVTKDHYPWMVRFDEQEILSGSATVEGIAEIKAANRKQSQ
;
A
#
# COMPACT_ATOMS: atom_id res chain seq x y z
N MET A 1 54.91 5.88 -34.34
CA MET A 1 53.61 6.58 -34.20
C MET A 1 52.99 6.18 -32.88
N ASN A 2 52.99 7.13 -31.94
CA ASN A 2 52.40 6.99 -30.61
C ASN A 2 50.89 7.16 -30.71
N TRP A 3 50.10 6.23 -30.15
CA TRP A 3 48.75 6.59 -29.71
C TRP A 3 48.38 5.89 -28.41
N LYS A 4 48.40 6.69 -27.34
CA LYS A 4 47.86 6.37 -26.02
C LYS A 4 46.34 6.56 -26.08
N TRP A 5 45.58 5.57 -25.63
CA TRP A 5 44.18 5.78 -25.22
C TRP A 5 44.12 5.87 -23.70
N PRO A 6 43.48 6.90 -23.11
CA PRO A 6 43.37 7.00 -21.67
C PRO A 6 42.17 6.20 -21.15
N LEU A 7 42.40 5.57 -20.00
CA LEU A 7 41.40 5.08 -19.06
C LEU A 7 40.45 6.22 -18.66
N VAL A 8 39.19 6.19 -19.11
CA VAL A 8 38.07 6.86 -18.44
C VAL A 8 36.80 6.06 -18.71
N LEU A 9 36.41 5.20 -17.77
CA LEU A 9 35.00 4.88 -17.56
C LEU A 9 34.70 5.21 -16.10
N ILE A 10 34.18 6.42 -15.95
CA ILE A 10 33.68 6.98 -14.71
C ILE A 10 32.54 6.07 -14.24
N VAL A 11 32.73 5.49 -13.07
CA VAL A 11 31.67 4.88 -12.28
C VAL A 11 30.74 6.02 -11.83
N LEU A 12 29.66 6.25 -12.56
CA LEU A 12 28.52 7.02 -12.06
C LEU A 12 27.62 6.06 -11.27
N PHE A 13 28.01 5.75 -10.03
CA PHE A 13 27.03 5.39 -9.01
C PHE A 13 26.26 6.66 -8.68
N ILE A 14 25.22 6.95 -9.45
CA ILE A 14 24.17 7.86 -8.99
C ILE A 14 23.44 7.08 -7.89
N SER A 15 23.75 7.38 -6.64
CA SER A 15 22.98 6.92 -5.50
C SER A 15 21.52 7.34 -5.71
N SER A 16 20.66 6.36 -5.99
CA SER A 16 19.20 6.52 -6.09
C SER A 16 18.59 7.02 -4.77
N ALA A 17 19.33 6.91 -3.66
CA ALA A 17 18.90 7.33 -2.33
C ALA A 17 18.68 8.85 -2.24
N ALA A 18 19.62 9.64 -2.76
CA ALA A 18 19.56 11.10 -2.72
C ALA A 18 18.35 11.64 -3.51
N PHE A 19 18.01 11.00 -4.62
CA PHE A 19 16.88 11.39 -5.48
C PHE A 19 15.50 11.13 -4.84
N SER A 20 15.41 10.25 -3.83
CA SER A 20 14.14 9.88 -3.19
C SER A 20 13.84 10.70 -1.93
N ALA A 21 14.85 10.99 -1.11
CA ALA A 21 14.74 11.85 0.06
C ALA A 21 14.46 13.32 -0.35
N ASP A 22 15.19 13.81 -1.37
CA ASP A 22 14.94 15.13 -1.96
C ASP A 22 13.53 15.24 -2.54
N ARG A 23 12.94 14.14 -3.04
CA ARG A 23 11.57 14.15 -3.56
C ARG A 23 10.54 14.30 -2.44
N ILE A 24 10.72 13.63 -1.29
CA ILE A 24 9.87 13.83 -0.12
C ILE A 24 10.06 15.24 0.43
N GLU A 25 11.29 15.71 0.63
CA GLU A 25 11.55 17.05 1.15
C GLU A 25 11.08 18.15 0.19
N THR A 26 11.27 18.02 -1.12
CA THR A 26 10.78 18.99 -2.12
C THR A 26 9.25 19.00 -2.18
N LEU A 27 8.61 17.82 -2.08
CA LEU A 27 7.16 17.73 -1.94
C LEU A 27 6.67 18.38 -0.64
N LEU A 28 7.40 18.23 0.46
CA LEU A 28 7.06 18.85 1.75
C LEU A 28 7.31 20.36 1.76
N GLN A 29 8.41 20.84 1.17
CA GLN A 29 8.79 22.26 1.11
C GLN A 29 7.87 23.07 0.19
N GLY A 30 7.56 22.56 -1.01
CA GLY A 30 6.57 23.18 -1.89
C GLY A 30 5.16 23.21 -1.28
N ARG A 31 4.82 22.21 -0.45
CA ARG A 31 3.54 22.13 0.27
C ARG A 31 3.48 23.03 1.51
N ASN A 32 4.59 23.28 2.21
CA ASN A 32 4.64 24.18 3.37
C ASN A 32 4.35 25.65 2.99
N ALA A 33 4.76 26.09 1.80
CA ALA A 33 4.40 27.41 1.28
C ALA A 33 2.88 27.56 1.09
N GLN A 34 2.23 26.51 0.57
CA GLN A 34 0.77 26.45 0.37
C GLN A 34 0.01 26.28 1.69
N LEU A 35 0.61 25.59 2.68
CA LEU A 35 0.08 25.41 4.02
C LEU A 35 0.00 26.74 4.78
N ASN A 36 1.00 27.62 4.61
CA ASN A 36 0.99 28.97 5.18
C ASN A 36 -0.15 29.83 4.58
N GLU A 37 -0.49 29.63 3.32
CA GLU A 37 -1.60 30.29 2.64
C GLU A 37 -2.96 29.80 3.17
N CYS A 38 -3.13 28.49 3.37
CA CYS A 38 -4.33 27.92 4.01
C CYS A 38 -4.48 28.35 5.49
N MET A 39 -3.39 28.40 6.25
CA MET A 39 -3.38 28.83 7.65
C MET A 39 -3.64 30.34 7.80
N ALA A 40 -3.21 31.16 6.83
CA ALA A 40 -3.51 32.60 6.79
C ALA A 40 -5.00 32.90 6.57
N HIS A 41 -5.76 31.94 6.03
CA HIS A 41 -7.20 32.03 5.81
C HIS A 41 -8.06 31.34 6.89
N LEU A 42 -7.45 30.78 7.95
CA LEU A 42 -8.18 30.27 9.11
C LEU A 42 -8.44 31.41 10.12
N PRO A 43 -9.69 31.86 10.33
CA PRO A 43 -9.98 32.79 11.41
C PRO A 43 -9.81 32.09 12.76
N ALA A 44 -9.28 32.82 13.74
CA ALA A 44 -9.16 32.38 15.12
C ALA A 44 -10.53 31.97 15.67
N ARG A 45 -10.68 30.65 15.94
CA ARG A 45 -11.67 29.91 16.76
C ARG A 45 -13.14 30.33 16.89
N GLU A 46 -13.61 31.40 16.24
CA GLU A 46 -14.98 31.91 16.34
C GLU A 46 -15.41 32.47 14.98
N SER A 47 -15.84 31.61 14.05
CA SER A 47 -16.80 32.05 13.02
C SER A 47 -17.61 30.88 12.50
N ILE A 48 -18.92 31.07 12.55
CA ILE A 48 -20.01 30.14 12.23
C ILE A 48 -20.16 29.94 10.68
N ALA A 49 -19.19 30.36 9.89
CA ALA A 49 -19.37 30.60 8.45
C ALA A 49 -19.15 29.40 7.51
N TRP A 50 -18.99 28.18 8.00
CA TRP A 50 -18.73 27.01 7.13
C TRP A 50 -19.91 26.03 7.01
N GLN A 51 -21.14 26.42 7.36
CA GLN A 51 -22.30 25.53 7.23
C GLN A 51 -22.95 25.64 5.85
N ASP A 52 -23.18 24.52 5.15
CA ASP A 52 -24.09 24.47 4.00
C ASP A 52 -25.52 24.85 4.42
N SER A 53 -26.44 24.99 3.46
CA SER A 53 -27.87 25.28 3.75
C SER A 53 -28.57 24.23 4.64
N ARG A 54 -27.87 23.16 5.01
CA ARG A 54 -28.31 22.07 5.90
C ARG A 54 -27.48 22.00 7.19
N GLY A 55 -26.70 23.03 7.52
CA GLY A 55 -25.98 23.10 8.80
C GLY A 55 -24.68 22.29 8.85
N ARG A 56 -24.20 21.70 7.74
CA ARG A 56 -22.98 20.87 7.76
C ARG A 56 -21.76 21.69 7.38
N GLY A 57 -20.72 21.59 8.21
CA GLY A 57 -19.38 22.08 7.91
C GLY A 57 -18.90 21.61 6.53
N THR A 58 -18.89 22.48 5.53
CA THR A 58 -18.33 22.20 4.20
C THR A 58 -16.95 22.81 4.13
N PHE A 59 -15.92 21.97 4.22
CA PHE A 59 -14.55 22.41 3.95
C PHE A 59 -14.42 22.74 2.45
N PRO A 60 -13.69 23.80 2.07
CA PRO A 60 -13.30 24.05 0.68
C PRO A 60 -12.63 22.82 0.05
N GLU A 61 -12.84 22.59 -1.26
CA GLU A 61 -12.20 21.47 -1.97
C GLU A 61 -10.65 21.52 -1.90
N SER A 62 -10.05 22.71 -1.87
CA SER A 62 -8.61 22.88 -1.63
C SER A 62 -8.18 22.34 -0.26
N CYS A 63 -8.95 22.63 0.79
CA CYS A 63 -8.71 22.12 2.14
C CYS A 63 -8.95 20.59 2.25
N LYS A 64 -9.91 20.05 1.51
CA LYS A 64 -10.13 18.59 1.43
C LYS A 64 -8.96 17.89 0.74
N ARG A 65 -8.49 18.41 -0.39
CA ARG A 65 -7.33 17.89 -1.13
C ARG A 65 -6.06 17.96 -0.31
N GLU A 66 -5.83 19.07 0.39
CA GLU A 66 -4.68 19.25 1.25
C GLU A 66 -4.72 18.32 2.48
N LYS A 67 -5.89 18.16 3.12
CA LYS A 67 -6.08 17.19 4.19
C LYS A 67 -5.77 15.76 3.72
N LEU A 68 -6.28 15.36 2.56
CA LEU A 68 -6.00 14.05 1.97
C LEU A 68 -4.49 13.87 1.73
N LEU A 69 -3.81 14.87 1.18
CA LEU A 69 -2.36 14.83 0.98
C LEU A 69 -1.56 14.72 2.29
N ARG A 70 -2.02 15.35 3.38
CA ARG A 70 -1.41 15.22 4.71
C ARG A 70 -1.66 13.83 5.31
N ASP A 71 -2.89 13.32 5.17
CA ASP A 71 -3.25 12.00 5.64
C ASP A 71 -2.42 10.92 4.91
N ASP A 72 -2.22 11.06 3.59
CA ASP A 72 -1.37 10.19 2.78
C ASP A 72 0.10 10.24 3.21
N ALA A 73 0.66 11.44 3.40
CA ALA A 73 2.05 11.58 3.87
C ALA A 73 2.25 10.94 5.25
N ARG A 74 1.27 11.08 6.15
CA ARG A 74 1.28 10.43 7.46
C ARG A 74 1.22 8.92 7.34
N ASP A 75 0.36 8.39 6.48
CA ASP A 75 0.22 6.94 6.29
C ASP A 75 1.46 6.33 5.64
N MET A 76 2.06 7.01 4.65
CA MET A 76 3.36 6.64 4.06
C MET A 76 4.45 6.56 5.12
N GLN A 77 4.60 7.60 5.96
CA GLN A 77 5.62 7.63 7.01
C GLN A 77 5.40 6.51 8.06
N ARG A 78 4.15 6.29 8.49
CA ARG A 78 3.83 5.25 9.48
C ARG A 78 4.07 3.86 8.92
N TYR A 79 3.75 3.62 7.66
CA TYR A 79 3.94 2.33 7.02
C TYR A 79 5.41 2.05 6.69
N GLN A 80 6.15 3.04 6.17
CA GLN A 80 7.61 2.98 6.02
C GLN A 80 8.27 2.60 7.35
N LYS A 81 7.90 3.29 8.44
CA LYS A 81 8.43 2.97 9.77
C LYS A 81 8.14 1.53 10.16
N ALA A 82 6.95 1.01 9.87
CA ALA A 82 6.58 -0.36 10.19
C ALA A 82 7.40 -1.39 9.41
N LEU A 83 7.60 -1.19 8.10
CA LEU A 83 8.46 -2.02 7.26
C LEU A 83 9.92 -1.98 7.71
N TYR A 84 10.43 -0.80 8.04
CA TYR A 84 11.80 -0.67 8.51
C TYR A 84 12.00 -1.34 9.88
N GLN A 85 11.03 -1.23 10.79
CA GLN A 85 11.09 -1.99 12.05
C GLN A 85 11.06 -3.51 11.81
N LEU A 86 10.29 -3.99 10.84
CA LEU A 86 10.27 -5.40 10.46
C LEU A 86 11.68 -5.88 10.05
N ALA A 87 12.38 -5.11 9.20
CA ALA A 87 13.77 -5.37 8.81
C ALA A 87 14.73 -5.38 10.01
N LYS A 88 14.61 -4.42 10.93
CA LYS A 88 15.43 -4.39 12.16
C LYS A 88 15.21 -5.62 13.04
N THR A 89 13.96 -6.07 13.19
CA THR A 89 13.64 -7.25 14.01
C THR A 89 14.14 -8.56 13.40
N ALA A 90 14.43 -8.57 12.10
CA ALA A 90 15.03 -9.72 11.42
C ALA A 90 16.56 -9.78 11.57
N HIS A 91 17.17 -8.86 12.33
CA HIS A 91 18.62 -8.81 12.60
C HIS A 91 19.48 -8.73 11.32
N LEU A 92 19.03 -7.95 10.33
CA LEU A 92 19.79 -7.72 9.11
C LEU A 92 21.12 -6.98 9.39
N PRO A 93 22.20 -7.28 8.65
CA PRO A 93 23.45 -6.56 8.76
C PRO A 93 23.31 -5.10 8.31
N SER A 94 24.23 -4.23 8.76
CA SER A 94 24.11 -2.77 8.61
C SER A 94 24.03 -2.29 7.15
N ASP A 95 24.71 -2.97 6.23
CA ASP A 95 24.64 -2.73 4.79
C ASP A 95 23.22 -2.98 4.26
N GLN A 96 22.60 -4.10 4.64
CA GLN A 96 21.22 -4.42 4.26
C GLN A 96 20.19 -3.52 4.94
N LEU A 97 20.45 -3.00 6.14
CA LEU A 97 19.54 -2.05 6.79
C LEU A 97 19.44 -0.72 6.05
N THR A 98 20.50 -0.29 5.37
CA THR A 98 20.48 0.91 4.52
C THR A 98 19.56 0.69 3.31
N ILE A 99 19.71 -0.46 2.64
CA ILE A 99 18.83 -0.86 1.52
C ILE A 99 17.38 -1.00 2.01
N ALA A 100 17.17 -1.62 3.17
CA ALA A 100 15.84 -1.80 3.76
C ALA A 100 15.12 -0.47 4.03
N GLN A 101 15.86 0.58 4.41
CA GLN A 101 15.31 1.91 4.63
C GLN A 101 14.78 2.52 3.32
N GLU A 102 15.55 2.41 2.24
CA GLU A 102 15.16 2.88 0.91
C GLU A 102 13.96 2.08 0.36
N GLU A 103 14.02 0.75 0.42
CA GLU A 103 12.92 -0.10 -0.05
C GLU A 103 11.65 0.07 0.79
N SER A 104 11.77 0.27 2.11
CA SER A 104 10.61 0.59 2.97
C SER A 104 9.90 1.87 2.53
N GLN A 105 10.68 2.88 2.11
CA GLN A 105 10.14 4.15 1.63
C GLN A 105 9.43 3.97 0.30
N ASP A 106 10.08 3.31 -0.66
CA ASP A 106 9.50 3.02 -1.97
C ASP A 106 8.21 2.21 -1.86
N ILE A 107 8.24 1.10 -1.11
CA ILE A 107 7.05 0.27 -0.87
C ILE A 107 5.94 1.10 -0.23
N ALA A 108 6.25 1.94 0.77
CA ALA A 108 5.22 2.71 1.45
C ALA A 108 4.55 3.75 0.54
N ILE A 109 5.32 4.44 -0.29
CA ILE A 109 4.80 5.39 -1.28
C ILE A 109 3.88 4.66 -2.26
N GLN A 110 4.38 3.60 -2.90
CA GLN A 110 3.61 2.86 -3.90
C GLN A 110 2.33 2.27 -3.31
N MET A 111 2.41 1.63 -2.15
CA MET A 111 1.26 1.01 -1.51
C MET A 111 0.15 2.02 -1.17
N VAL A 112 0.51 3.20 -0.67
CA VAL A 112 -0.48 4.26 -0.38
C VAL A 112 -1.07 4.83 -1.66
N GLU A 113 -0.24 5.17 -2.65
CA GLU A 113 -0.70 5.73 -3.93
C GLU A 113 -1.62 4.76 -4.70
N ILE A 114 -1.22 3.49 -4.80
CA ILE A 114 -2.05 2.46 -5.46
C ILE A 114 -3.35 2.26 -4.67
N THR A 115 -3.31 2.30 -3.35
CA THR A 115 -4.52 2.20 -2.52
C THR A 115 -5.51 3.33 -2.81
N ARG A 116 -5.03 4.59 -2.96
CA ARG A 116 -5.90 5.71 -3.34
C ARG A 116 -6.53 5.51 -4.70
N LYS A 117 -5.72 5.14 -5.70
CA LYS A 117 -6.20 4.85 -7.05
C LYS A 117 -7.26 3.75 -7.05
N LEU A 118 -7.03 2.65 -6.34
CA LEU A 118 -7.97 1.53 -6.24
C LEU A 118 -9.23 1.88 -5.45
N SER A 119 -9.13 2.72 -4.42
CA SER A 119 -10.28 3.20 -3.65
C SER A 119 -11.24 3.98 -4.54
N ASP A 120 -10.69 4.86 -5.39
CA ASP A 120 -11.45 5.60 -6.40
C ASP A 120 -12.00 4.66 -7.48
N GLU A 121 -11.21 3.73 -8.00
CA GLU A 121 -11.65 2.79 -9.04
C GLU A 121 -12.78 1.88 -8.54
N PHE A 122 -12.66 1.36 -7.32
CA PHE A 122 -13.68 0.52 -6.71
C PHE A 122 -14.81 1.31 -6.07
N GLN A 123 -14.75 2.64 -6.04
CA GLN A 123 -15.72 3.52 -5.38
C GLN A 123 -16.02 3.06 -3.95
N MET A 124 -14.98 2.70 -3.18
CA MET A 124 -15.11 1.93 -1.95
C MET A 124 -16.08 2.60 -0.96
N VAL A 125 -16.99 1.80 -0.39
CA VAL A 125 -17.95 2.29 0.62
C VAL A 125 -17.42 1.98 2.02
N HIS A 126 -17.87 2.73 3.03
CA HIS A 126 -17.41 2.65 4.42
C HIS A 126 -17.66 1.29 5.14
N SER A 127 -18.11 0.26 4.43
CA SER A 127 -18.19 -1.10 4.95
C SER A 127 -17.80 -2.10 3.86
N SER A 128 -16.71 -2.83 4.11
CA SER A 128 -16.22 -3.88 3.21
C SER A 128 -17.22 -5.01 2.99
N LEU A 129 -18.07 -5.31 3.98
CA LEU A 129 -19.15 -6.29 3.85
C LEU A 129 -20.25 -5.78 2.91
N ILE A 130 -20.66 -4.53 3.05
CA ILE A 130 -21.62 -3.89 2.15
C ILE A 130 -21.03 -3.82 0.73
N ASN A 131 -19.73 -3.51 0.61
CA ASN A 131 -19.06 -3.50 -0.69
C ASN A 131 -19.16 -4.86 -1.38
N ASN A 132 -18.84 -5.95 -0.67
CA ASN A 132 -18.94 -7.30 -1.21
C ASN A 132 -20.38 -7.66 -1.61
N MET A 133 -21.37 -7.27 -0.80
CA MET A 133 -22.78 -7.45 -1.11
C MET A 133 -23.16 -6.73 -2.42
N LEU A 134 -22.76 -5.47 -2.59
CA LEU A 134 -23.05 -4.68 -3.78
C LEU A 134 -22.39 -5.22 -5.05
N VAL A 135 -21.18 -5.79 -4.93
CA VAL A 135 -20.52 -6.48 -6.05
C VAL A 135 -21.27 -7.75 -6.43
N ASN A 136 -21.70 -8.54 -5.44
CA ASN A 136 -22.45 -9.78 -5.68
C ASN A 136 -23.82 -9.51 -6.32
N PHE A 137 -24.46 -8.38 -6.02
CA PHE A 137 -25.71 -7.95 -6.66
C PHE A 137 -25.50 -7.26 -8.01
N GLY A 138 -24.26 -7.17 -8.53
CA GLY A 138 -23.96 -6.55 -9.82
C GLY A 138 -24.07 -5.02 -9.83
N VAL A 139 -24.27 -4.38 -8.67
CA VAL A 139 -24.35 -2.91 -8.53
C VAL A 139 -22.96 -2.29 -8.69
N LYS A 140 -21.92 -2.98 -8.20
CA LYS A 140 -20.52 -2.54 -8.29
C LYS A 140 -19.67 -3.51 -9.08
N LYS A 141 -18.69 -2.97 -9.81
CA LYS A 141 -17.82 -3.75 -10.68
C LYS A 141 -16.69 -4.48 -9.94
N GLY A 142 -16.36 -4.08 -8.71
CA GLY A 142 -15.28 -4.69 -7.94
C GLY A 142 -15.07 -4.13 -6.54
N GLY A 143 -13.94 -4.48 -5.95
CA GLY A 143 -13.56 -4.14 -4.57
C GLY A 143 -13.71 -5.30 -3.58
N GLN A 144 -13.74 -6.55 -4.04
CA GLN A 144 -13.58 -7.72 -3.16
C GLN A 144 -12.12 -7.81 -2.67
N CYS A 145 -11.89 -8.44 -1.51
CA CYS A 145 -10.56 -8.55 -0.89
C CYS A 145 -9.47 -9.06 -1.86
N TYR A 146 -9.77 -10.08 -2.69
CA TYR A 146 -8.80 -10.60 -3.66
C TYR A 146 -8.51 -9.62 -4.83
N GLN A 147 -9.47 -8.77 -5.20
CA GLN A 147 -9.28 -7.75 -6.24
C GLN A 147 -8.38 -6.63 -5.74
N TRP A 148 -8.45 -6.30 -4.45
CA TRP A 148 -7.50 -5.39 -3.81
C TRP A 148 -6.07 -5.91 -3.88
N VAL A 149 -5.83 -7.17 -3.48
CA VAL A 149 -4.48 -7.76 -3.55
C VAL A 149 -3.96 -7.78 -4.99
N ARG A 150 -4.79 -8.16 -5.97
CA ARG A 150 -4.42 -8.11 -7.39
C ARG A 150 -4.04 -6.71 -7.85
N GLY A 151 -4.86 -5.71 -7.53
CA GLY A 151 -4.62 -4.33 -7.93
C GLY A 151 -3.32 -3.78 -7.32
N LEU A 152 -3.09 -4.07 -6.05
CA LEU A 152 -1.85 -3.71 -5.34
C LEU A 152 -0.64 -4.35 -6.01
N LEU A 153 -0.68 -5.66 -6.25
CA LEU A 153 0.41 -6.39 -6.91
C LEU A 153 0.68 -5.92 -8.34
N ALA A 154 -0.37 -5.59 -9.10
CA ALA A 154 -0.24 -5.09 -10.47
C ALA A 154 0.35 -3.67 -10.54
N GLY A 155 0.11 -2.85 -9.51
CA GLY A 155 0.67 -1.49 -9.42
C GLY A 155 2.13 -1.45 -8.95
N LEU A 156 2.60 -2.50 -8.27
CA LEU A 156 3.99 -2.60 -7.79
C LEU A 156 4.96 -2.98 -8.91
N PRO A 157 6.29 -2.79 -8.72
CA PRO A 157 7.28 -3.20 -9.69
C PRO A 157 7.25 -4.72 -9.86
N GLN A 158 7.25 -5.18 -11.11
CA GLN A 158 7.26 -6.61 -11.47
C GLN A 158 8.68 -7.19 -11.42
N LYS A 159 9.37 -6.93 -10.31
CA LYS A 159 10.70 -7.44 -9.99
C LYS A 159 10.82 -7.64 -8.47
N PRO A 160 11.67 -8.58 -8.02
CA PRO A 160 11.93 -8.76 -6.59
C PRO A 160 12.57 -7.50 -5.98
N TYR A 161 12.26 -7.25 -4.70
CA TYR A 161 13.03 -6.35 -3.85
C TYR A 161 14.22 -7.10 -3.25
N HIS A 162 15.29 -6.40 -2.88
CA HIS A 162 16.47 -7.01 -2.27
C HIS A 162 16.18 -7.52 -0.88
N VAL A 163 15.59 -6.69 -0.01
CA VAL A 163 15.34 -7.02 1.40
C VAL A 163 13.96 -7.64 1.60
N TYR A 164 12.97 -7.13 0.88
CA TYR A 164 11.58 -7.56 1.09
C TYR A 164 11.13 -8.62 0.09
N GLU A 165 10.21 -9.46 0.56
CA GLU A 165 9.53 -10.47 -0.23
C GLU A 165 8.02 -10.27 -0.07
N ARG A 166 7.29 -10.35 -1.19
CA ARG A 166 5.83 -10.16 -1.22
C ARG A 166 5.10 -11.49 -1.32
N TRP A 167 4.00 -11.59 -0.58
CA TRP A 167 3.16 -12.78 -0.55
C TRP A 167 1.70 -12.42 -0.75
N TRP A 168 0.96 -13.27 -1.46
CA TRP A 168 -0.48 -13.23 -1.41
C TRP A 168 -0.92 -14.02 -0.18
N GLY A 169 -1.29 -13.32 0.89
CA GLY A 169 -1.81 -13.90 2.11
C GLY A 169 -3.29 -14.26 1.97
N GLY A 170 -3.66 -15.45 2.44
CA GLY A 170 -5.05 -15.90 2.52
C GLY A 170 -5.40 -16.31 3.94
N ALA A 171 -6.58 -15.91 4.42
CA ALA A 171 -7.10 -16.31 5.71
C ALA A 171 -8.47 -16.96 5.55
N HIS A 172 -8.76 -17.98 6.35
CA HIS A 172 -9.97 -18.80 6.22
C HIS A 172 -10.22 -19.25 4.78
N LEU A 173 -9.15 -19.66 4.09
CA LEU A 173 -9.20 -20.11 2.71
C LEU A 173 -10.33 -21.12 2.51
N HIS A 174 -11.07 -20.97 1.41
CA HIS A 174 -12.18 -21.85 1.01
C HIS A 174 -13.44 -21.74 1.89
N LYS A 175 -13.51 -20.79 2.83
CA LYS A 175 -14.68 -20.56 3.70
C LYS A 175 -15.43 -19.28 3.32
N ILE A 176 -16.64 -19.13 3.84
CA ILE A 176 -17.48 -17.93 3.64
C ILE A 176 -16.77 -16.65 4.13
N LEU A 177 -15.99 -16.77 5.20
CA LEU A 177 -15.22 -15.68 5.80
C LEU A 177 -13.80 -15.56 5.24
N GLU A 178 -13.54 -16.09 4.03
CA GLU A 178 -12.24 -15.98 3.38
C GLU A 178 -11.85 -14.50 3.21
N ASN A 179 -10.62 -14.17 3.61
CA ASN A 179 -10.02 -12.87 3.37
C ASN A 179 -8.66 -13.01 2.67
N ASN A 180 -8.29 -12.00 1.89
CA ASN A 180 -7.04 -11.94 1.14
C ASN A 180 -6.34 -10.62 1.45
N GLY A 181 -5.02 -10.65 1.61
CA GLY A 181 -4.19 -9.48 1.88
C GLY A 181 -2.81 -9.60 1.26
N LEU A 182 -2.14 -8.47 1.00
CA LEU A 182 -0.73 -8.47 0.58
C LEU A 182 0.14 -8.52 1.82
N VAL A 183 1.05 -9.49 1.93
CA VAL A 183 1.96 -9.60 3.08
C VAL A 183 3.38 -9.31 2.62
N TRP A 184 4.09 -8.50 3.41
CA TRP A 184 5.53 -8.28 3.24
C TRP A 184 6.29 -8.99 4.36
N THR A 185 7.33 -9.73 3.98
CA THR A 185 8.33 -10.27 4.91
C THR A 185 9.70 -9.74 4.55
N VAL A 186 10.65 -9.89 5.48
CA VAL A 186 12.06 -9.90 5.10
C VAL A 186 12.30 -11.19 4.31
N ARG A 187 13.09 -11.10 3.24
CA ARG A 187 13.36 -12.20 2.32
C ARG A 187 13.84 -13.45 3.05
N GLY A 188 13.24 -14.59 2.74
CA GLY A 188 13.55 -15.88 3.36
C GLY A 188 13.00 -16.07 4.77
N GLN A 189 12.33 -15.07 5.35
CA GLN A 189 11.59 -15.23 6.60
C GLN A 189 10.18 -15.77 6.33
N PRO A 190 9.61 -16.60 7.23
CA PRO A 190 8.29 -17.16 7.03
C PRO A 190 7.21 -16.08 7.13
N LEU A 191 6.08 -16.27 6.42
CA LEU A 191 4.94 -15.35 6.35
C LEU A 191 4.47 -14.84 7.72
N LYS A 192 4.50 -15.69 8.76
CA LYS A 192 4.11 -15.33 10.14
C LYS A 192 4.89 -14.15 10.73
N THR A 193 6.11 -13.89 10.24
CA THR A 193 6.95 -12.78 10.70
C THR A 193 6.55 -11.45 10.05
N GLY A 194 5.78 -11.50 8.96
CA GLY A 194 5.52 -10.36 8.11
C GLY A 194 4.47 -9.37 8.63
N ILE A 195 4.21 -8.39 7.78
CA ILE A 195 3.17 -7.37 7.95
C ILE A 195 2.15 -7.52 6.83
N VAL A 196 0.88 -7.75 7.19
CA VAL A 196 -0.22 -7.76 6.23
C VAL A 196 -0.68 -6.33 5.96
N TYR A 197 -0.87 -6.01 4.68
CA TYR A 197 -1.49 -4.80 4.18
C TYR A 197 -2.83 -5.18 3.54
N ASP A 198 -3.92 -4.59 4.05
CA ASP A 198 -5.29 -4.96 3.69
C ASP A 198 -6.19 -3.72 3.67
N ALA A 199 -6.10 -2.96 2.57
CA ALA A 199 -6.94 -1.78 2.34
C ALA A 199 -8.44 -2.10 2.22
N TRP A 200 -8.82 -3.36 1.96
CA TRP A 200 -10.22 -3.79 2.00
C TRP A 200 -10.77 -3.66 3.43
N ARG A 201 -10.02 -4.08 4.45
CA ARG A 201 -10.36 -3.84 5.88
C ARG A 201 -10.25 -2.38 6.28
N GLY A 202 -9.41 -1.62 5.60
CA GLY A 202 -9.32 -0.16 5.74
C GLY A 202 -10.46 0.60 5.08
N ASN A 203 -11.43 -0.07 4.43
CA ASN A 203 -12.50 0.58 3.66
C ASN A 203 -11.96 1.55 2.58
N GLY A 204 -10.83 1.23 1.96
CA GLY A 204 -10.19 2.09 0.96
C GLY A 204 -9.07 2.99 1.51
N ASP A 205 -8.82 2.94 2.83
CA ASP A 205 -7.65 3.53 3.46
C ASP A 205 -6.52 2.51 3.66
N PRO A 206 -5.24 2.96 3.69
CA PRO A 206 -4.13 2.14 4.14
C PRO A 206 -4.40 1.50 5.50
N TRP A 207 -4.31 0.17 5.55
CA TRP A 207 -4.50 -0.59 6.77
C TRP A 207 -3.49 -1.72 6.81
N TRP A 208 -2.81 -1.89 7.94
CA TRP A 208 -1.82 -2.94 8.11
C TRP A 208 -1.71 -3.43 9.54
N ARG A 209 -1.19 -4.65 9.69
CA ARG A 209 -0.92 -5.27 10.99
C ARG A 209 0.17 -6.31 10.88
N LEU A 210 0.93 -6.54 11.95
CA LEU A 210 1.82 -7.70 12.03
C LEU A 210 0.97 -8.98 11.98
N VAL A 211 1.38 -9.97 11.18
CA VAL A 211 0.63 -11.22 11.02
C VAL A 211 0.36 -11.90 12.36
N THR A 212 1.37 -11.94 13.24
CA THR A 212 1.27 -12.50 14.61
C THR A 212 0.36 -11.74 15.56
N LYS A 213 0.02 -10.48 15.25
CA LYS A 213 -0.87 -9.65 16.08
C LYS A 213 -2.27 -9.54 15.49
N ASP A 214 -2.53 -10.20 14.38
CA ASP A 214 -3.84 -10.20 13.73
C ASP A 214 -4.65 -11.42 14.17
N HIS A 215 -5.97 -11.29 14.11
CA HIS A 215 -6.89 -12.38 14.47
C HIS A 215 -7.14 -13.35 13.31
N TYR A 216 -6.81 -12.94 12.09
CA TYR A 216 -6.91 -13.78 10.91
C TYR A 216 -5.77 -14.82 10.88
N PRO A 217 -6.07 -16.11 10.65
CA PRO A 217 -5.06 -17.14 10.50
C PRO A 217 -4.45 -17.07 9.10
N TRP A 218 -3.56 -16.11 8.89
CA TRP A 218 -2.91 -15.88 7.60
C TRP A 218 -2.02 -17.06 7.20
N MET A 219 -2.22 -17.53 5.97
CA MET A 219 -1.44 -18.58 5.31
C MET A 219 -0.97 -18.08 3.94
N VAL A 220 0.05 -18.72 3.39
CA VAL A 220 0.48 -18.45 2.01
C VAL A 220 -0.61 -18.94 1.08
N ARG A 221 -1.11 -18.05 0.21
CA ARG A 221 -1.97 -18.41 -0.92
C ARG A 221 -1.16 -18.53 -2.19
N PHE A 222 -0.31 -17.53 -2.46
CA PHE A 222 0.67 -17.54 -3.55
C PHE A 222 1.98 -16.92 -3.05
N ASP A 223 3.10 -17.49 -3.47
CA ASP A 223 4.44 -16.96 -3.21
C ASP A 223 4.89 -15.90 -4.24
N GLU A 224 6.04 -15.28 -4.01
CA GLU A 224 6.57 -14.23 -4.90
C GLU A 224 6.83 -14.74 -6.32
N GLN A 225 7.23 -16.00 -6.51
CA GLN A 225 7.50 -16.56 -7.83
C GLN A 225 6.20 -16.76 -8.61
N GLU A 226 5.17 -17.28 -7.96
CA GLU A 226 3.83 -17.43 -8.54
C GLU A 226 3.21 -16.07 -8.91
N ILE A 227 3.45 -15.04 -8.08
CA ILE A 227 3.01 -13.67 -8.33
C ILE A 227 3.73 -13.09 -9.55
N LEU A 228 5.07 -13.13 -9.57
CA LEU A 228 5.87 -12.49 -10.62
C LEU A 228 5.80 -13.23 -11.97
N SER A 229 5.55 -14.54 -11.96
CA SER A 229 5.29 -15.32 -13.18
C SER A 229 3.89 -15.10 -13.76
N GLY A 230 2.98 -14.45 -13.02
CA GLY A 230 1.58 -14.29 -13.41
C GLY A 230 0.72 -15.54 -13.18
N SER A 231 1.24 -16.56 -12.51
CA SER A 231 0.52 -17.81 -12.19
C SER A 231 -0.55 -17.60 -11.12
N ALA A 232 -0.43 -16.56 -10.29
CA ALA A 232 -1.41 -16.14 -9.30
C ALA A 232 -2.66 -15.51 -9.97
N THR A 233 -3.56 -16.34 -10.51
CA THR A 233 -4.76 -15.90 -11.26
C THR A 233 -6.01 -15.76 -10.39
N VAL A 234 -6.89 -14.82 -10.76
CA VAL A 234 -8.21 -14.65 -10.11
C VAL A 234 -9.17 -15.76 -10.52
N GLU A 235 -9.01 -16.27 -11.73
CA GLU A 235 -9.72 -17.41 -12.28
C GLU A 235 -9.51 -18.63 -11.37
N GLY A 236 -8.27 -18.89 -10.94
CA GLY A 236 -7.99 -19.92 -9.93
C GLY A 236 -8.73 -19.69 -8.61
N ILE A 237 -8.89 -18.44 -8.15
CA ILE A 237 -9.68 -18.12 -6.95
C ILE A 237 -11.18 -18.35 -7.19
N ALA A 238 -11.69 -17.95 -8.35
CA ALA A 238 -13.10 -18.06 -8.71
C ALA A 238 -13.53 -19.52 -8.92
N GLU A 239 -12.71 -20.33 -9.58
CA GLU A 239 -12.89 -21.76 -9.79
C GLU A 239 -12.92 -22.51 -8.46
N ILE A 240 -11.96 -22.23 -7.58
CA ILE A 240 -11.94 -22.77 -6.20
C ILE A 240 -13.25 -22.43 -5.46
N LYS A 241 -13.70 -21.17 -5.54
CA LYS A 241 -14.97 -20.75 -4.90
C LYS A 241 -16.19 -21.42 -5.54
N ALA A 242 -16.18 -21.65 -6.85
CA ALA A 242 -17.26 -22.34 -7.56
C ALA A 242 -17.31 -23.84 -7.20
N ALA A 243 -16.16 -24.51 -7.11
CA ALA A 243 -16.07 -25.92 -6.72
C ALA A 243 -16.59 -26.14 -5.29
N ASN A 244 -16.22 -25.28 -4.34
CA ASN A 244 -16.66 -25.41 -2.95
C ASN A 244 -18.16 -25.17 -2.76
N ARG A 245 -18.77 -24.26 -3.52
CA ARG A 245 -20.23 -24.05 -3.49
C ARG A 245 -21.02 -25.29 -3.92
N LYS A 246 -20.47 -26.11 -4.81
CA LYS A 246 -21.09 -27.37 -5.25
C LYS A 246 -20.95 -28.50 -4.24
N GLN A 247 -19.96 -28.45 -3.35
CA GLN A 247 -19.75 -29.46 -2.29
C GLN A 247 -20.55 -29.18 -1.01
N SER A 248 -21.06 -27.94 -0.85
CA SER A 248 -21.90 -27.52 0.27
C SER A 248 -23.41 -27.59 -0.01
N GLN A 249 -23.80 -28.15 -1.16
CA GLN A 249 -25.18 -28.47 -1.55
C GLN A 249 -25.37 -29.98 -1.52
#